data_AF-A0A9W6T9A3-F1
#
_entry.id   AF-A0A9W6T9A3-F1
#
_cell.length_a   1.000
_cell.length_b   1.000
_cell.length_c   1.000
_cell.angle_alpha   90.00
_cell.angle_beta   90.00
_cell.angle_gamma   90.00
#
_symmetry.space_group_name_H-M   'P 1'
#
loop_
_entity.id
_entity.type
_entity.pdbx_description
1 polymer ?
#
loop_
_entity_poly.entity_id
_entity_poly.type
_entity_poly.pdbx_seq_one_letter_code
_entity_poly.pdbx_strand_id
1 'polypeptide(L)'
;MIKALSEQNIDSLKFGDIVQYLDTSLVNLKSVTKGYDSDLRHLNESIHIDYPWFKLYKKISILWKVKLQNLKLKSLDKIFLFNGGLNKRFWMKHFIYAPHELSGYSSEVLPIMNEALRAGDYDETLRALVIFVGKIQKFNSHL
;
A
#
# COMPACT_ATOMS: atom_id res chain seq x y z
N MET A 1 5.92 -10.96 12.13
CA MET A 1 5.12 -9.80 12.56
C MET A 1 3.70 -9.78 11.97
N ILE A 2 3.46 -10.20 10.71
CA ILE A 2 2.09 -10.54 10.22
C ILE A 2 1.41 -11.57 11.14
N LYS A 3 2.19 -12.54 11.65
CA LYS A 3 1.76 -13.52 12.66
C LYS A 3 1.26 -12.89 13.97
N ALA A 4 1.79 -11.73 14.37
CA ALA A 4 1.50 -11.15 15.69
C ALA A 4 0.10 -10.49 15.75
N LEU A 5 -0.45 -10.06 14.61
CA LEU A 5 -1.82 -9.53 14.53
C LEU A 5 -2.84 -10.57 14.03
N SER A 6 -2.39 -11.70 13.48
CA SER A 6 -3.30 -12.83 13.17
C SER A 6 -3.43 -13.82 14.32
N GLU A 7 -2.49 -13.84 15.28
CA GLU A 7 -2.51 -14.72 16.46
C GLU A 7 -3.02 -14.01 17.73
N GLN A 8 -3.12 -12.68 17.73
CA GLN A 8 -3.87 -11.97 18.78
C GLN A 8 -5.34 -11.92 18.37
N ASN A 9 -6.15 -12.56 19.22
CA ASN A 9 -7.59 -12.70 19.13
C ASN A 9 -8.25 -11.43 18.56
N ILE A 10 -8.69 -11.48 17.30
CA ILE A 10 -9.36 -10.36 16.61
C ILE A 10 -10.60 -9.93 17.41
N ASP A 11 -11.16 -10.84 18.21
CA ASP A 11 -12.31 -10.64 19.09
C ASP A 11 -12.03 -9.77 20.34
N SER A 12 -10.77 -9.50 20.69
CA SER A 12 -10.40 -8.70 21.88
C SER A 12 -9.87 -7.30 21.56
N LEU A 13 -9.62 -6.99 20.28
CA LEU A 13 -9.14 -5.67 19.85
C LEU A 13 -10.33 -4.72 19.70
N LYS A 14 -10.36 -3.64 20.49
CA LYS A 14 -11.44 -2.66 20.36
C LYS A 14 -11.23 -1.88 19.05
N PHE A 15 -12.34 -1.47 18.43
CA PHE A 15 -12.33 -0.63 17.24
C PHE A 15 -11.38 0.59 17.38
N GLY A 16 -11.39 1.25 18.54
CA GLY A 16 -10.52 2.40 18.82
C GLY A 16 -9.03 2.08 18.73
N ASP A 17 -8.60 0.91 19.21
CA ASP A 17 -7.19 0.49 19.18
C ASP A 17 -6.71 0.28 17.73
N ILE A 18 -7.57 -0.30 16.90
CA ILE A 18 -7.26 -0.54 15.48
C ILE A 18 -7.15 0.79 14.72
N VAL A 19 -8.05 1.74 14.99
CA VAL A 19 -7.99 3.07 14.38
C VAL A 19 -6.73 3.84 14.81
N GLN A 20 -6.37 3.79 16.09
CA GLN A 20 -5.13 4.41 16.58
C GLN A 20 -3.88 3.79 15.92
N TYR A 21 -3.88 2.47 15.79
CA TYR A 21 -2.81 1.75 15.12
C TYR A 21 -2.73 2.13 13.62
N LEU A 22 -3.88 2.26 12.96
CA LEU A 22 -3.96 2.70 11.56
C LEU A 22 -3.38 4.10 11.40
N ASP A 23 -3.77 5.04 12.26
CA ASP A 23 -3.26 6.42 12.23
C ASP A 23 -1.73 6.46 12.36
N THR A 24 -1.20 5.73 13.35
CA THR A 24 0.26 5.57 13.53
C THR A 24 0.93 4.98 12.28
N SER A 25 0.30 3.98 11.67
CA SER A 25 0.82 3.33 10.46
C SER A 25 0.79 4.25 9.24
N LEU A 26 -0.19 5.14 9.13
CA LEU A 26 -0.30 6.16 8.07
C LEU A 26 0.70 7.29 8.27
N VAL A 27 0.97 7.70 9.52
CA VAL A 27 2.05 8.65 9.83
C VAL A 27 3.39 8.06 9.42
N ASN A 28 3.65 6.79 9.75
CA ASN A 28 4.86 6.10 9.34
C ASN A 28 4.96 5.99 7.81
N LEU A 29 3.86 5.61 7.14
CA LEU A 29 3.77 5.57 5.68
C LEU A 29 4.22 6.88 5.04
N LYS A 30 3.66 8.00 5.53
CA LYS A 30 4.01 9.34 5.05
C LYS A 30 5.49 9.67 5.27
N SER A 31 6.08 9.19 6.36
CA SER A 31 7.51 9.40 6.64
C SER A 31 8.39 8.57 5.70
N VAL A 32 8.06 7.29 5.52
CA VAL A 32 8.80 6.37 4.66
C VAL A 32 8.75 6.80 3.20
N THR A 33 7.57 7.21 2.70
CA THR A 33 7.43 7.71 1.32
C THR A 33 8.23 8.99 1.08
N LYS A 34 8.26 9.91 2.05
CA LYS A 34 9.10 11.11 1.95
C LYS A 34 10.59 10.78 1.85
N GLY A 35 11.07 9.84 2.66
CA GLY A 35 12.46 9.37 2.58
C GLY A 35 12.75 8.76 1.21
N TYR A 36 11.86 7.89 0.75
CA TYR A 36 11.94 7.26 -0.56
C TYR A 36 11.97 8.27 -1.73
N ASP A 37 11.11 9.29 -1.70
CA ASP A 37 11.08 10.35 -2.72
C ASP A 37 12.37 11.17 -2.72
N SER A 38 12.97 11.41 -1.54
CA SER A 38 14.28 12.07 -1.44
C SER A 38 15.38 11.23 -2.09
N ASP A 39 15.41 9.92 -1.83
CA ASP A 39 16.38 9.00 -2.44
C ASP A 39 16.23 8.94 -3.96
N LEU A 40 14.99 8.91 -4.46
CA LEU A 40 14.70 8.97 -5.88
C LEU A 40 15.15 10.28 -6.51
N ARG A 41 14.97 11.42 -5.83
CA ARG A 41 15.45 12.72 -6.31
C ARG A 41 16.97 12.72 -6.48
N HIS A 42 17.72 12.24 -5.48
CA HIS A 42 19.18 12.14 -5.55
C HIS A 42 19.65 11.18 -6.65
N LEU A 43 18.95 10.06 -6.83
CA LEU A 43 19.23 9.14 -7.94
C LEU A 43 18.97 9.81 -9.28
N ASN A 44 17.88 10.56 -9.42
CA ASN A 44 17.52 11.26 -10.65
C ASN A 44 18.55 12.35 -11.02
N GLU A 45 19.02 13.13 -10.03
CA GLU A 45 20.10 14.09 -10.22
C GLU A 45 21.37 13.41 -10.76
N SER A 46 21.68 12.20 -10.28
CA SER A 46 22.84 11.43 -10.73
C SER A 46 22.73 10.95 -12.18
N ILE A 47 21.51 10.80 -12.73
CA ILE A 47 21.28 10.39 -14.13
C ILE A 47 21.65 11.52 -15.09
N HIS A 48 21.45 12.78 -14.69
CA HIS A 48 21.71 13.94 -15.54
C HIS A 48 23.21 14.29 -15.66
N ILE A 49 24.08 13.65 -14.88
CA ILE A 49 25.52 13.86 -14.95
C ILE A 49 26.09 13.16 -16.17
N ASP A 50 26.73 13.91 -17.07
CA ASP A 50 27.45 13.29 -18.18
C ASP A 50 28.81 12.74 -17.71
N TYR A 51 28.89 11.41 -17.64
CA TYR A 51 30.14 10.73 -17.29
C TYR A 51 30.98 10.43 -18.53
N PRO A 52 32.30 10.75 -18.49
CA PRO A 52 33.23 10.33 -19.53
C PRO A 52 33.24 8.81 -19.75
N TRP A 53 33.61 8.38 -20.95
CA TRP A 53 33.57 6.97 -21.36
C TRP A 53 34.39 6.02 -20.46
N PHE A 54 35.48 6.48 -19.85
CA PHE A 54 36.27 5.66 -18.91
C PHE A 54 35.58 5.47 -17.54
N LYS A 55 34.47 6.17 -17.26
CA LYS A 55 33.65 6.01 -16.04
C LYS A 55 32.33 5.26 -16.29
N LEU A 56 32.26 4.44 -17.35
CA LEU A 56 31.07 3.63 -17.68
C LEU A 56 30.56 2.76 -16.52
N TYR A 57 31.44 2.29 -15.63
CA TYR A 57 31.04 1.56 -14.42
C TYR A 57 30.05 2.34 -13.53
N LYS A 58 30.16 3.68 -13.48
CA LYS A 58 29.20 4.53 -12.76
C LYS A 58 27.84 4.53 -13.44
N LYS A 59 27.81 4.65 -14.77
CA LYS A 59 26.58 4.57 -15.57
C LYS A 59 25.88 3.23 -15.36
N ILE A 60 26.62 2.12 -15.38
CA ILE A 60 26.08 0.78 -15.12
C ILE A 60 25.52 0.69 -13.69
N SER A 61 26.26 1.16 -12.68
CA SER A 61 25.79 1.17 -11.29
C SER A 61 24.48 1.96 -11.11
N ILE A 62 24.38 3.15 -11.72
CA ILE A 62 23.18 3.99 -11.69
C ILE A 62 22.01 3.26 -12.38
N LEU A 63 22.25 2.65 -13.55
CA LEU A 63 21.22 1.88 -14.26
C LEU A 63 20.64 0.76 -13.38
N TRP A 64 21.49 0.01 -12.69
CA TRP A 64 21.04 -1.03 -11.76
C TRP A 64 20.20 -0.45 -10.62
N LYS A 65 20.63 0.66 -10.01
CA LYS A 65 19.86 1.35 -8.97
C LYS A 65 18.48 1.78 -9.48
N VAL A 66 18.41 2.43 -10.64
CA VAL A 66 17.14 2.86 -11.26
C VAL A 66 16.22 1.67 -11.52
N LYS A 67 16.77 0.59 -12.09
CA LYS A 67 16.00 -0.63 -12.36
C LYS A 67 15.44 -1.24 -11.07
N LEU A 68 16.23 -1.31 -10.00
CA LEU A 68 15.77 -1.80 -8.69
C LEU A 68 14.66 -0.92 -8.12
N GLN A 69 14.79 0.40 -8.19
CA GLN A 69 13.76 1.31 -7.71
C GLN A 69 12.46 1.22 -8.52
N ASN A 70 12.54 1.11 -9.85
CA ASN A 70 11.38 0.89 -10.70
C ASN A 70 10.66 -0.42 -10.39
N LEU A 71 11.40 -1.49 -10.06
CA LEU A 71 10.82 -2.75 -9.62
C LEU A 71 10.09 -2.60 -8.28
N LYS A 72 10.68 -1.88 -7.32
CA LYS A 72 10.01 -1.54 -6.06
C LYS A 72 8.70 -0.79 -6.31
N LEU A 73 8.73 0.32 -7.06
CA LEU A 73 7.56 1.11 -7.43
C LEU A 73 6.46 0.26 -8.07
N LYS A 74 6.79 -0.56 -9.07
CA LYS A 74 5.83 -1.44 -9.74
C LYS A 74 5.17 -2.44 -8.79
N SER A 75 5.88 -2.90 -7.77
CA SER A 75 5.34 -3.84 -6.79
C SER A 75 4.43 -3.20 -5.72
N LEU A 76 4.49 -1.87 -5.52
CA LEU A 76 3.65 -1.17 -4.53
C LEU A 76 2.16 -1.35 -4.82
N ASP A 77 1.75 -1.20 -6.08
CA ASP A 77 0.35 -1.37 -6.50
C ASP A 77 -0.19 -2.77 -6.15
N LYS A 78 0.65 -3.79 -6.32
CA LYS A 78 0.30 -5.19 -6.00
C LYS A 78 0.08 -5.43 -4.51
N ILE A 79 0.63 -4.60 -3.63
CA ILE A 79 0.42 -4.73 -2.18
C ILE A 79 -1.06 -4.55 -1.85
N PHE A 80 -1.73 -3.62 -2.54
CA PHE A 80 -3.14 -3.30 -2.35
C PHE A 80 -4.11 -4.27 -3.01
N LEU A 81 -3.63 -5.35 -3.63
CA LEU A 81 -4.50 -6.42 -4.12
C LEU A 81 -4.94 -7.33 -2.97
N PHE A 82 -6.24 -7.53 -2.83
CA PHE A 82 -6.86 -8.45 -1.89
C PHE A 82 -7.46 -9.64 -2.63
N ASN A 83 -7.02 -10.85 -2.27
CA ASN A 83 -7.42 -12.08 -2.99
C ASN A 83 -8.90 -12.45 -2.79
N GLY A 84 -9.52 -12.04 -1.68
CA GLY A 84 -10.95 -12.26 -1.44
C GLY A 84 -11.86 -11.41 -2.32
N GLY A 85 -11.32 -10.33 -2.92
CA GLY A 85 -12.09 -9.38 -3.71
C GLY A 85 -13.16 -8.63 -2.92
N LEU A 86 -14.05 -7.95 -3.64
CA LEU A 86 -15.23 -7.28 -3.06
C LEU A 86 -16.39 -8.26 -2.90
N ASN A 87 -17.31 -7.95 -1.98
CA ASN A 87 -18.54 -8.70 -1.81
C ASN A 87 -19.35 -8.68 -3.11
N LYS A 88 -19.89 -9.83 -3.54
CA LYS A 88 -20.57 -10.05 -4.83
C LYS A 88 -19.73 -9.81 -6.10
N ARG A 89 -18.51 -9.26 -6.00
CA ARG A 89 -17.59 -8.95 -7.10
C ARG A 89 -16.16 -9.41 -6.78
N PHE A 90 -15.97 -10.71 -6.64
CA PHE A 90 -14.69 -11.32 -6.27
C PHE A 90 -13.54 -11.04 -7.26
N TRP A 91 -13.84 -10.69 -8.51
CA TRP A 91 -12.83 -10.32 -9.51
C TRP A 91 -12.27 -8.90 -9.33
N MET A 92 -12.98 -8.03 -8.60
CA MET A 92 -12.48 -6.72 -8.21
C MET A 92 -11.58 -6.89 -6.99
N LYS A 93 -10.26 -6.88 -7.21
CA LYS A 93 -9.27 -7.19 -6.17
C LYS A 93 -8.62 -5.98 -5.54
N HIS A 94 -8.79 -4.80 -6.12
CA HIS A 94 -8.05 -3.63 -5.66
C HIS A 94 -8.70 -3.04 -4.41
N PHE A 95 -7.92 -2.88 -3.34
CA PHE A 95 -8.43 -2.44 -2.03
C PHE A 95 -8.73 -0.94 -1.97
N ILE A 96 -7.97 -0.11 -2.70
CA ILE A 96 -8.11 1.36 -2.64
C ILE A 96 -9.21 1.87 -3.56
N TYR A 97 -9.46 1.19 -4.69
CA TYR A 97 -10.37 1.70 -5.71
C TYR A 97 -11.12 0.55 -6.38
N ALA A 98 -12.41 0.75 -6.59
CA ALA A 98 -13.22 -0.11 -7.47
C ALA A 98 -14.40 0.71 -8.01
N PRO A 99 -15.09 0.23 -9.06
CA PRO A 99 -16.38 0.77 -9.44
C PRO A 99 -17.40 0.62 -8.30
N HIS A 100 -18.22 1.64 -8.12
CA HIS A 100 -19.28 1.70 -7.11
C HIS A 100 -20.33 0.59 -7.31
N GLU A 101 -20.88 0.07 -6.20
CA GLU A 101 -21.71 -1.15 -6.22
C GLU A 101 -22.93 -1.06 -7.13
N LEU A 102 -23.64 0.08 -7.06
CA LEU A 102 -24.96 0.26 -7.68
C LEU A 102 -24.88 0.88 -9.08
N SER A 103 -23.97 1.83 -9.28
CA SER A 103 -23.89 2.59 -10.53
C SER A 103 -22.94 1.96 -11.53
N GLY A 104 -21.90 1.24 -11.08
CA GLY A 104 -20.88 0.62 -11.92
C GLY A 104 -19.99 1.59 -12.73
N TYR A 105 -20.41 2.84 -12.92
CA TYR A 105 -19.68 3.86 -13.70
C TYR A 105 -18.91 4.86 -12.83
N SER A 106 -19.36 5.11 -11.59
CA SER A 106 -18.61 5.96 -10.67
C SER A 106 -17.55 5.14 -9.93
N SER A 107 -16.36 5.70 -9.75
CA SER A 107 -15.33 5.09 -8.91
C SER A 107 -15.63 5.34 -7.43
N GLU A 108 -15.27 4.37 -6.61
CA GLU A 108 -15.36 4.43 -5.16
C GLU A 108 -13.99 4.16 -4.55
N VAL A 109 -13.63 4.98 -3.54
CA VAL A 109 -12.38 4.86 -2.80
C VAL A 109 -12.62 4.02 -1.55
N LEU A 110 -11.76 3.04 -1.27
CA LEU A 110 -11.89 2.08 -0.16
C LEU A 110 -13.26 1.35 -0.19
N PRO A 111 -13.61 0.71 -1.31
CA PRO A 111 -14.95 0.16 -1.54
C PRO A 111 -15.37 -0.86 -0.47
N ILE A 112 -14.47 -1.77 -0.06
CA ILE A 112 -14.78 -2.79 0.97
C ILE A 112 -15.24 -2.13 2.28
N MET A 113 -14.55 -1.06 2.68
CA MET A 113 -14.86 -0.35 3.93
C MET A 113 -16.13 0.50 3.79
N ASN A 114 -16.30 1.22 2.67
CA ASN A 114 -17.49 2.05 2.46
C ASN A 114 -18.76 1.21 2.27
N GLU A 115 -18.69 0.08 1.57
CA GLU A 115 -19.81 -0.86 1.40
C GLU A 115 -20.24 -1.43 2.75
N ALA A 116 -19.30 -1.86 3.59
CA ALA A 116 -19.58 -2.36 4.93
C ALA A 116 -20.21 -1.28 5.84
N LEU A 117 -19.65 -0.05 5.82
CA LEU A 117 -20.18 1.09 6.57
C LEU A 117 -21.60 1.46 6.12
N ARG A 118 -21.86 1.45 4.81
CA ARG A 118 -23.19 1.76 4.24
C ARG A 118 -24.22 0.68 4.58
N ALA A 119 -23.79 -0.58 4.65
CA ALA A 119 -24.64 -1.70 5.06
C ALA A 119 -24.90 -1.73 6.58
N GLY A 120 -24.15 -0.94 7.37
CA GLY A 120 -24.21 -0.99 8.84
C GLY A 120 -23.64 -2.28 9.41
N ASP A 121 -22.78 -2.97 8.66
CA ASP A 121 -22.18 -4.25 9.06
C ASP A 121 -20.90 -4.00 9.86
N TYR A 122 -21.00 -4.12 11.19
CA TYR A 122 -19.89 -3.88 12.10
C TYR A 122 -18.74 -4.88 11.90
N ASP A 123 -19.06 -6.16 11.73
CA ASP A 123 -18.06 -7.22 11.61
C ASP A 123 -17.27 -7.09 10.31
N GLU A 124 -17.95 -6.80 9.21
CA GLU A 124 -17.28 -6.56 7.92
C GLU A 124 -16.48 -5.26 7.95
N THR A 125 -16.95 -4.22 8.64
CA THR A 125 -16.19 -2.97 8.82
C THR A 125 -14.89 -3.23 9.58
N LEU A 126 -14.94 -3.99 10.68
CA LEU A 126 -13.78 -4.35 11.47
C LEU A 126 -12.79 -5.21 10.66
N ARG A 127 -13.31 -6.19 9.92
CA ARG A 127 -12.52 -7.01 8.99
C ARG A 127 -11.82 -6.15 7.94
N ALA A 128 -12.53 -5.23 7.30
CA ALA A 128 -11.99 -4.32 6.31
C ALA A 128 -10.85 -3.47 6.88
N LEU A 129 -11.03 -2.96 8.10
CA LEU A 129 -10.05 -2.16 8.81
C LEU A 129 -8.76 -2.95 9.11
N VAL A 130 -8.89 -4.18 9.61
CA VAL A 130 -7.75 -5.08 9.87
C VAL A 130 -6.99 -5.39 8.58
N ILE A 131 -7.70 -5.68 7.49
CA ILE A 131 -7.07 -5.90 6.19
C ILE A 131 -6.31 -4.64 5.75
N PHE A 132 -6.92 -3.46 5.87
CA PHE A 132 -6.29 -2.21 5.47
C PHE A 132 -5.01 -1.94 6.25
N VAL A 133 -5.05 -2.10 7.58
CA VAL A 133 -3.88 -1.99 8.45
C VAL A 133 -2.76 -2.94 7.99
N GLY A 134 -3.08 -4.19 7.71
CA GLY A 134 -2.10 -5.16 7.20
C GLY A 134 -1.47 -4.74 5.85
N LYS A 135 -2.25 -4.09 4.97
CA LYS A 135 -1.77 -3.57 3.69
C LYS A 135 -0.82 -2.40 3.88
N ILE A 136 -1.15 -1.45 4.75
CA ILE A 136 -0.29 -0.30 5.08
C ILE A 136 1.02 -0.76 5.73
N GLN A 137 0.97 -1.71 6.66
CA GLN A 137 2.18 -2.28 7.25
C GLN A 137 3.08 -2.94 6.22
N LYS A 138 2.48 -3.75 5.33
CA LYS A 138 3.21 -4.42 4.25
C LYS A 138 3.87 -3.39 3.33
N PHE A 139 3.17 -2.30 3.01
CA PHE A 139 3.73 -1.19 2.25
C PHE A 139 4.92 -0.54 2.97
N ASN A 140 4.76 -0.21 4.26
CA ASN A 140 5.81 0.39 5.07
C ASN A 140 7.08 -0.47 5.14
N SER A 141 6.94 -1.79 5.17
CA SER A 141 8.09 -2.71 5.17
C SER A 141 8.74 -2.93 3.81
N HIS A 142 8.08 -2.51 2.72
CA HIS A 142 8.50 -2.81 1.36
C HIS A 142 9.38 -1.71 0.75
N LEU A 143 9.15 -0.46 1.15
CA LEU A 143 9.99 0.68 0.77
C LEU A 143 11.31 0.65 1.54
#